data_AF-A0A3B8PH62-F1
#
_entry.id   AF-A0A3B8PH62-F1
#
_cell.length_a   1.000
_cell.length_b   1.000
_cell.length_c   1.000
_cell.angle_alpha   90.00
_cell.angle_beta   90.00
_cell.angle_gamma   90.00
#
_symmetry.space_group_name_H-M   'P 1'
#
loop_
_entity.id
_entity.type
_entity.pdbx_description
1 polymer ?
#
loop_
_entity_poly.entity_id
_entity_poly.type
_entity_poly.pdbx_seq_one_letter_code
_entity_poly.pdbx_strand_id
1 'polypeptide(L)'
;MSTPFEVPQGLETEAGLPLDYLFAANVDRPFKIDLHDEMGFNPFEKTESKPGSEDKVQILAARYAAGLPLWHEEDCVDHGPGRMLFDVDA
;
A
#
# COMPACT_ATOMS: atom_id res chain seq x y z
N MET A 1 16.52 12.00 8.10
CA MET A 1 17.90 11.69 7.72
C MET A 1 17.88 11.25 6.26
N SER A 2 18.66 11.88 5.39
CA SER A 2 18.76 11.48 3.98
C SER A 2 19.69 10.27 3.91
N THR A 3 19.18 9.12 3.48
CA THR A 3 20.02 7.93 3.24
C THR A 3 20.74 8.12 1.90
N PRO A 4 22.08 8.11 1.83
CA PRO A 4 22.81 8.21 0.58
C PRO A 4 22.83 6.84 -0.11
N PHE A 5 21.67 6.43 -0.63
CA PHE A 5 21.60 5.28 -1.52
C PHE A 5 21.63 5.80 -2.96
N GLU A 6 22.74 5.55 -3.65
CA GLU A 6 22.86 5.83 -5.08
C GLU A 6 22.35 4.64 -5.88
N VAL A 7 21.31 4.85 -6.68
CA VAL A 7 20.74 3.82 -7.55
C VAL A 7 21.72 3.55 -8.69
N PRO A 8 22.24 2.32 -8.85
CA PRO A 8 23.13 2.00 -9.95
C PRO A 8 22.47 2.23 -11.31
N GLN A 9 23.13 3.00 -12.18
CA GLN A 9 22.65 3.26 -13.54
C GLN A 9 22.96 2.07 -14.46
N GLY A 10 22.11 1.84 -15.47
CA GLY A 10 22.34 0.84 -16.51
C GLY A 10 22.10 -0.61 -16.07
N LEU A 11 21.51 -0.84 -14.91
CA LEU A 11 20.99 -2.14 -14.49
C LEU A 11 19.51 -2.26 -14.87
N GLU A 12 19.12 -3.44 -15.31
CA GLU A 12 17.74 -3.80 -15.62
C GLU A 12 17.21 -4.79 -14.60
N THR A 13 15.91 -4.70 -14.33
CA THR A 13 15.15 -5.70 -13.60
C THR A 13 15.00 -6.97 -14.44
N GLU A 14 14.58 -8.07 -13.80
CA GLU A 14 14.22 -9.32 -14.50
C GLU A 14 13.13 -9.15 -15.56
N ALA A 15 12.34 -8.07 -15.47
CA ALA A 15 11.32 -7.70 -16.45
C ALA A 15 11.87 -6.83 -17.61
N GLY A 16 13.17 -6.57 -17.67
CA GLY A 16 13.80 -5.68 -18.66
C GLY A 16 13.51 -4.20 -18.46
N LEU A 17 12.99 -3.81 -17.29
CA LEU A 17 12.77 -2.41 -16.94
C LEU A 17 14.04 -1.86 -16.28
N PRO A 18 14.51 -0.65 -16.63
CA PRO A 18 15.68 -0.08 -16.00
C PRO A 18 15.41 0.21 -14.51
N LEU A 19 16.42 -0.03 -13.67
CA LEU A 19 16.30 -0.05 -12.21
C LEU A 19 15.93 1.34 -11.63
N ASP A 20 16.29 2.41 -12.34
CA ASP A 20 15.92 3.79 -12.04
C ASP A 20 14.40 4.03 -12.10
N TYR A 21 13.65 3.24 -12.86
CA TYR A 21 12.19 3.30 -12.89
C TYR A 21 11.58 2.97 -11.52
N LEU A 22 12.17 2.04 -10.78
CA LEU A 22 11.68 1.64 -9.46
C LEU A 22 11.99 2.66 -8.37
N PHE A 23 13.14 3.35 -8.49
CA PHE A 23 13.69 4.15 -7.39
C PHE A 23 13.77 5.65 -7.68
N ALA A 24 13.90 6.08 -8.94
CA ALA A 24 14.14 7.48 -9.32
C ALA A 24 12.92 8.15 -9.98
N ALA A 25 12.10 7.42 -10.74
CA ALA A 25 11.02 8.01 -11.54
C ALA A 25 9.88 8.66 -10.72
N ASN A 26 9.78 8.38 -9.41
CA ASN A 26 8.73 8.91 -8.54
C ASN A 26 9.23 9.78 -7.38
N VAL A 27 10.53 10.09 -7.30
CA VAL A 27 11.08 10.86 -6.16
C VAL A 27 10.60 12.30 -6.15
N ASP A 28 10.40 12.90 -7.33
CA ASP A 28 9.93 14.29 -7.48
C ASP A 28 8.40 14.42 -7.54
N ARG A 29 7.66 13.31 -7.46
CA ARG A 29 6.20 13.36 -7.35
C ARG A 29 5.85 13.31 -5.87
N PRO A 30 5.49 14.43 -5.24
CA PRO A 30 4.89 14.34 -3.91
C PRO A 30 3.69 13.41 -4.00
N PHE A 31 3.60 12.46 -3.08
CA PHE A 31 2.43 11.60 -2.96
C PHE A 31 1.22 12.51 -2.76
N LYS A 32 0.45 12.71 -3.84
CA LYS A 32 -0.76 13.52 -3.82
C LYS A 32 -1.89 12.61 -3.40
N ILE A 33 -2.45 12.92 -2.24
CA ILE A 33 -3.66 12.28 -1.76
C ILE A 33 -4.74 13.31 -1.99
N ASP A 34 -5.73 12.94 -2.78
CA ASP A 34 -6.91 13.76 -2.99
C ASP A 34 -7.71 13.88 -1.68
N LEU A 35 -8.56 14.91 -1.57
CA LEU A 35 -9.44 15.01 -0.42
C LEU A 35 -10.39 13.81 -0.42
N HIS A 36 -10.59 13.19 0.74
CA HIS A 36 -11.43 12.01 0.90
C HIS A 36 -12.79 12.13 0.17
N ASP A 37 -13.43 13.31 0.24
CA ASP A 37 -14.76 13.57 -0.33
C ASP A 37 -14.79 13.44 -1.87
N GLU A 38 -13.63 13.53 -2.52
CA GLU A 38 -13.46 13.43 -3.97
C GLU A 38 -13.07 12.01 -4.42
N MET A 39 -12.72 11.11 -3.49
CA MET A 39 -12.20 9.78 -3.80
C MET A 39 -13.29 8.76 -4.13
N GLY A 40 -14.55 9.01 -3.74
CA GLY A 40 -15.67 8.10 -4.02
C GLY A 40 -15.68 6.81 -3.18
N PHE A 41 -14.81 6.71 -2.16
CA PHE A 41 -14.72 5.59 -1.22
C PHE A 41 -15.05 6.04 0.19
N ASN A 42 -15.85 5.24 0.90
CA ASN A 42 -16.15 5.48 2.30
C ASN A 42 -15.02 4.91 3.19
N PRO A 43 -14.24 5.73 3.92
CA PRO A 43 -13.08 5.30 4.68
C PRO A 43 -13.49 4.61 5.99
N PHE A 44 -14.74 4.79 6.41
CA PHE A 44 -15.31 4.13 7.59
C PHE A 44 -15.79 2.71 7.30
N GLU A 45 -15.90 2.32 6.02
CA GLU A 45 -16.30 0.97 5.65
C GLU A 45 -15.12 0.00 5.70
N LYS A 46 -15.41 -1.23 6.09
CA LYS A 46 -14.48 -2.35 5.94
C LYS A 46 -14.26 -2.66 4.46
N THR A 47 -13.10 -3.24 4.15
CA THR A 47 -12.82 -3.76 2.81
C THR A 47 -12.67 -5.28 2.83
N GLU A 48 -13.34 -5.93 1.89
CA GLU A 48 -13.21 -7.37 1.63
C GLU A 48 -12.10 -7.66 0.60
N SER A 49 -11.50 -6.62 0.02
CA SER A 49 -10.55 -6.74 -1.07
C SER A 49 -9.18 -7.23 -0.60
N LYS A 50 -8.51 -7.99 -1.46
CA LYS A 50 -7.19 -8.57 -1.17
C LYS A 50 -6.10 -7.49 -1.03
N PRO A 51 -5.02 -7.73 -0.27
CA PRO A 51 -3.87 -6.84 -0.21
C PRO A 51 -3.35 -6.53 -1.62
N GLY A 52 -3.07 -5.24 -1.87
CA GLY A 52 -2.56 -4.77 -3.15
C GLY A 52 -3.60 -4.65 -4.26
N SER A 53 -4.88 -5.00 -4.05
CA SER A 53 -5.93 -4.68 -5.01
C SER A 53 -6.19 -3.18 -5.03
N GLU A 54 -6.64 -2.66 -6.18
CA GLU A 54 -6.91 -1.23 -6.36
C GLU A 54 -7.92 -0.71 -5.31
N ASP A 55 -9.04 -1.40 -5.12
CA ASP A 55 -10.05 -1.03 -4.12
C ASP A 55 -9.47 -0.92 -2.70
N LYS A 56 -8.54 -1.82 -2.34
CA LYS A 56 -7.88 -1.80 -1.03
C LYS A 56 -7.01 -0.56 -0.92
N VAL A 57 -6.22 -0.27 -1.95
CA VAL A 57 -5.33 0.91 -1.99
C VAL A 57 -6.15 2.20 -1.90
N GLN A 58 -7.28 2.29 -2.61
CA GLN A 58 -8.13 3.47 -2.63
C GLN A 58 -8.79 3.72 -1.26
N ILE A 59 -9.31 2.69 -0.59
CA ILE A 59 -9.85 2.81 0.78
C ILE A 59 -8.75 3.20 1.79
N LEU A 60 -7.54 2.65 1.65
CA LEU A 60 -6.41 3.02 2.52
C LEU A 60 -6.00 4.49 2.34
N ALA A 61 -5.96 4.97 1.10
CA ALA A 61 -5.68 6.37 0.80
C ALA A 61 -6.78 7.30 1.37
N ALA A 62 -8.05 6.91 1.24
CA ALA A 62 -9.18 7.64 1.81
C ALA A 62 -9.11 7.70 3.35
N ARG A 63 -8.76 6.59 4.03
CA ARG A 63 -8.56 6.56 5.49
C ARG A 63 -7.42 7.47 5.92
N TYR A 64 -6.30 7.44 5.20
CA TYR A 64 -5.19 8.34 5.48
C TYR A 64 -5.60 9.80 5.33
N ALA A 65 -6.31 10.16 4.24
CA ALA A 65 -6.82 11.51 4.01
C ALA A 65 -7.77 11.98 5.13
N ALA A 66 -8.58 11.07 5.67
CA ALA A 66 -9.51 11.32 6.77
C ALA A 66 -8.85 11.29 8.17
N GLY A 67 -7.55 10.99 8.28
CA GLY A 67 -6.86 10.86 9.58
C GLY A 67 -7.24 9.63 10.39
N LEU A 68 -7.75 8.58 9.72
CA LEU A 68 -8.15 7.33 10.34
C LEU A 68 -7.01 6.30 10.33
N PRO A 69 -7.05 5.29 11.21
CA PRO A 69 -6.16 4.14 11.11
C PRO A 69 -6.28 3.47 9.73
N LEU A 70 -5.16 3.03 9.17
CA LEU A 70 -5.16 2.32 7.87
C LEU A 70 -5.95 1.01 7.93
N TRP A 71 -5.87 0.31 9.06
CA TRP A 71 -6.60 -0.95 9.26
C TRP A 71 -7.94 -0.71 9.94
N HIS A 72 -9.00 -1.32 9.41
CA HIS A 72 -10.30 -1.42 10.09
C HIS A 72 -10.45 -2.80 10.72
N GLU A 73 -11.05 -2.91 11.91
CA GLU A 73 -11.12 -4.18 12.66
C GLU A 73 -11.84 -5.30 11.89
N GLU A 74 -12.83 -4.93 11.08
CA GLU A 74 -13.57 -5.85 10.20
C GLU A 74 -12.98 -6.02 8.79
N ASP A 75 -11.81 -5.42 8.48
CA ASP A 75 -11.15 -5.67 7.19
C ASP A 75 -10.84 -7.16 7.03
N CYS A 76 -10.87 -7.65 5.78
CA CYS A 76 -10.60 -9.04 5.45
C CYS A 76 -9.32 -9.57 6.13
N VAL A 77 -9.50 -10.56 7.01
CA VAL A 77 -8.44 -11.13 7.86
C VAL A 77 -7.68 -12.28 7.19
N ASP A 78 -8.06 -12.70 5.99
CA ASP A 78 -7.33 -13.75 5.23
C ASP A 78 -5.84 -13.42 5.05
N HIS A 79 -5.49 -12.14 5.21
CA HIS A 79 -4.13 -11.62 5.15
C HIS A 79 -3.75 -10.77 6.38
N GLY A 80 -4.59 -10.74 7.42
CA GLY A 80 -4.30 -10.08 8.69
C GLY A 80 -3.49 -10.99 9.63
N PRO A 81 -2.96 -10.46 10.75
CA PRO A 81 -2.20 -11.24 11.73
C PRO A 81 -3.02 -12.33 12.46
N GLY A 82 -4.32 -12.48 12.13
CA GLY A 82 -5.26 -13.38 12.77
C GLY A 82 -5.29 -14.82 12.25
N ARG A 83 -4.45 -15.20 11.26
CA ARG A 83 -4.26 -16.62 10.97
C ARG A 83 -3.43 -17.22 12.09
N MET A 84 -4.11 -17.82 13.07
CA MET A 84 -3.52 -18.76 14.03
C MET A 84 -2.85 -19.88 13.21
N LEU A 85 -1.56 -19.72 12.94
CA LEU A 85 -0.75 -20.65 12.16
C LEU A 85 -0.23 -21.81 13.04
N PHE A 86 -0.99 -22.20 14.07
CA PHE A 86 -0.62 -23.25 15.00
C PHE A 86 -1.86 -24.05 15.40
N ASP A 87 -2.33 -24.92 14.52
CA ASP A 87 -2.73 -26.26 15.00
C ASP A 87 -1.45 -27.09 15.08
N VAL A 88 -0.76 -26.98 16.22
CA VAL A 88 0.18 -28.00 16.64
C VAL A 88 -0.65 -29.00 17.44
N ASP A 89 -1.01 -30.10 16.77
CA ASP A 89 -1.51 -31.38 17.28
C ASP A 89 -2.19 -31.41 18.67
N ALA A 90 -3.50 -31.67 18.68
CA ALA A 90 -4.21 -32.29 19.80
C ALA A 90 -5.27 -33.29 19.30
#